data_AF-A0A654ZPE5-F1
#
_entry.id   AF-A0A654ZPE5-F1
#
_cell.length_a   1.000
_cell.length_b   1.000
_cell.length_c   1.000
_cell.angle_alpha   90.00
_cell.angle_beta   90.00
_cell.angle_gamma   90.00
#
_symmetry.space_group_name_H-M   'P 1'
#
loop_
_entity.id
_entity.type
_entity.pdbx_description
1 polymer ?
#
loop_
_entity_poly.entity_id
_entity_poly.type
_entity_poly.pdbx_seq_one_letter_code
_entity_poly.pdbx_strand_id
1 'polypeptide(L)' 'MGCEVRHECLEYALAHDERFGIWGGLSERERRRLKRGII' A
#
# COMPACT_ATOMS: atom_id res chain seq x y z
N MET A 1 -17.87 8.60 3.18
CA MET A 1 -16.90 8.47 4.29
C MET A 1 -15.72 7.68 3.79
N GLY A 2 -14.50 8.21 3.90
CA GLY A 2 -13.27 7.53 3.49
C GLY A 2 -12.55 6.88 4.68
N CYS A 3 -11.50 6.12 4.41
CA CYS A 3 -10.59 5.62 5.45
C CYS A 3 -9.58 6.72 5.80
N GLU A 4 -9.65 7.25 7.03
CA GLU A 4 -8.80 8.36 7.50
C GLU A 4 -7.32 7.97 7.51
N VAL A 5 -7.02 6.71 7.85
CA VAL A 5 -5.66 6.16 7.98
C VAL A 5 -5.12 5.58 6.67
N ARG A 6 -5.72 5.91 5.51
CA ARG A 6 -5.35 5.29 4.23
C ARG A 6 -3.86 5.51 3.91
N HIS A 7 -3.34 6.69 4.21
CA HIS A 7 -1.94 7.04 3.96
C HIS A 7 -1.00 6.27 4.90
N GLU A 8 -1.23 6.35 6.21
CA GLU A 8 -0.41 5.64 7.19
C GLU A 8 -0.42 4.11 6.96
N CYS A 9 -1.58 3.55 6.60
CA CYS A 9 -1.71 2.14 6.27
C CYS A 9 -0.87 1.73 5.04
N LEU A 10 -0.81 2.60 4.03
CA LEU A 10 0.03 2.38 2.85
C LEU A 10 1.53 2.50 3.19
N GLU A 11 1.92 3.55 3.90
CA GLU A 11 3.31 3.77 4.32
C GLU A 11 3.82 2.60 5.17
N TYR A 12 3.00 2.15 6.12
CA TYR A 12 3.30 0.98 6.93
C TYR A 12 3.57 -0.26 6.05
N ALA A 13 2.67 -0.54 5.11
CA ALA A 13 2.78 -1.70 4.22
C ALA A 13 4.03 -1.65 3.32
N LEU A 14 4.44 -0.45 2.88
CA LEU A 14 5.65 -0.27 2.08
C LEU A 14 6.93 -0.43 2.92
N ALA A 15 6.93 0.12 4.13
CA ALA A 15 8.07 0.05 5.06
C ALA A 15 8.31 -1.37 5.60
N HIS A 16 7.24 -2.13 5.85
CA HIS A 16 7.31 -3.48 6.43
C HIS A 16 7.29 -4.59 5.37
N ASP A 17 7.31 -4.23 4.08
CA ASP A 17 7.22 -5.17 2.94
C ASP A 17 6.01 -6.12 3.07
N GLU A 18 4.85 -5.61 3.47
CA GLU A 18 3.66 -6.42 3.68
C GLU A 18 3.25 -7.13 2.39
N ARG A 19 3.42 -8.45 2.37
CA ARG A 19 3.38 -9.28 1.15
C ARG A 19 1.97 -9.68 0.74
N PHE A 20 1.00 -9.62 1.66
CA PHE A 20 -0.35 -10.12 1.43
C PHE A 20 -1.40 -9.07 1.81
N GLY A 21 -2.61 -9.19 1.24
CA GLY A 21 -3.76 -8.34 1.56
C GLY A 21 -3.77 -6.95 0.90
N ILE A 22 -4.87 -6.24 1.12
CA ILE A 22 -5.11 -4.87 0.67
C ILE A 22 -4.73 -3.90 1.78
N TRP A 23 -3.83 -2.97 1.48
CA TRP A 23 -3.32 -1.97 2.43
C TRP A 23 -3.42 -0.59 1.81
N GLY A 24 -3.96 0.38 2.54
CA GLY A 24 -4.16 1.74 2.03
C GLY A 24 -5.01 1.80 0.75
N GLY A 25 -5.85 0.80 0.50
CA GLY A 25 -6.64 0.67 -0.73
C GLY A 25 -5.87 0.11 -1.93
N LEU A 26 -4.62 -0.33 -1.76
CA LEU A 26 -3.80 -0.92 -2.82
C LEU A 26 -3.60 -2.42 -2.57
N SER A 27 -3.71 -3.22 -3.62
CA SER A 27 -3.30 -4.62 -3.63
C SER A 27 -1.78 -4.77 -3.60
N GLU A 28 -1.30 -5.97 -3.23
CA GLU A 28 0.13 -6.32 -3.31
C GLU A 28 0.74 -5.95 -4.68
N ARG A 29 0.04 -6.30 -5.77
CA ARG A 29 0.51 -6.04 -7.14
C ARG A 29 0.65 -4.54 -7.41
N GLU A 30 -0.29 -3.73 -6.96
CA GLU A 30 -0.24 -2.28 -7.12
C GLU A 30 0.85 -1.65 -6.25
N ARG A 31 1.01 -2.08 -4.99
CA ARG A 31 2.12 -1.65 -4.13
C ARG A 31 3.49 -1.98 -4.72
N ARG A 32 3.64 -3.16 -5.33
CA ARG A 32 4.88 -3.54 -6.04
C ARG A 32 5.19 -2.63 -7.22
N ARG A 33 4.17 -2.19 -7.97
CA ARG A 33 4.35 -1.21 -9.05
C ARG A 33 4.79 0.14 -8.49
N LEU A 34 4.18 0.58 -7.38
CA LEU A 34 4.51 1.83 -6.69
C LEU A 34 5.95 1.83 -6.18
N LYS A 35 6.38 0.76 -5.50
CA LYS A 35 7.75 0.58 -5.00
C LYS A 35 8.80 0.57 -6.12
N ARG A 36 8.41 0.14 -7.34
CA ARG A 36 9.27 0.14 -8.52
C ARG A 36 9.21 1.44 -9.34
N GLY A 37 8.37 2.41 -8.94
CA GLY A 37 8.15 3.63 -9.72
C GLY A 37 7.46 3.40 -11.06
N ILE A 38 6.71 2.30 -11.20
CA ILE A 38 5.97 1.94 -12.42
C ILE A 38 4.50 2.33 -12.24
N ILE A 39 4.27 3.60 -11.94
CA ILE A 39 2.95 4.23 -11.81
C ILE A 39 3.05 5.64 -12.36
#